data_AF-A0A449BFU8-F1
#
_entry.id   AF-A0A449BFU8-F1
#
_cell.length_a   1.000
_cell.length_b   1.000
_cell.length_c   1.000
_cell.angle_alpha   90.00
_cell.angle_beta   90.00
_cell.angle_gamma   90.00
#
_symmetry.space_group_name_H-M   'P 1'
#
loop_
_entity.id
_entity.type
_entity.pdbx_description
1 polymer ?
#
loop_
_entity_poly.entity_id
_entity_poly.type
_entity_poly.pdbx_seq_one_letter_code
_entity_poly.pdbx_strand_id
1 'polypeptide(L)'
;MKEKNHKVLKVIYWIIAGLFLALGIAFIFDFADDVFGLNLKKIVTGGILITVGCLTIIPILKSKKYNYEWLFIIELIIVIAASTIGFIIPGINKDFGSNLGTPSLWIGLVVAFHAATYLILGNFNEKTSSLLFFLYLVLLFLGGAIVGGNLLDKYINIIIVAGLILIAIYFFLKGLLVNKKIVSKTE
;
A
#
# COMPACT_ATOMS: atom_id res chain seq x y z
N MET A 1 -15.84 18.20 -19.29
CA MET A 1 -15.87 16.94 -18.50
C MET A 1 -14.50 16.28 -18.28
N LYS A 2 -13.64 16.13 -19.31
CA LYS A 2 -12.31 15.48 -19.16
C LYS A 2 -11.37 16.19 -18.16
N GLU A 3 -11.35 17.53 -18.14
CA GLU A 3 -10.43 18.30 -17.28
C GLU A 3 -10.73 18.17 -15.79
N LYS A 4 -12.01 18.14 -15.39
CA LYS A 4 -12.44 17.95 -13.99
C LYS A 4 -12.00 16.58 -13.46
N ASN A 5 -12.08 15.54 -14.29
CA ASN A 5 -11.63 14.19 -13.92
C ASN A 5 -10.11 14.12 -13.74
N HIS A 6 -9.33 14.89 -14.51
CA HIS A 6 -7.87 14.96 -14.35
C HIS A 6 -7.43 15.68 -13.07
N LYS A 7 -8.10 16.78 -12.68
CA LYS A 7 -7.82 17.49 -11.43
C LYS A 7 -8.10 16.60 -10.20
N VAL A 8 -9.20 15.85 -10.21
CA VAL A 8 -9.54 14.92 -9.12
C VAL A 8 -8.52 13.79 -9.01
N LEU A 9 -8.12 13.18 -10.14
CA LEU A 9 -7.13 12.10 -10.15
C LEU A 9 -5.76 12.55 -9.60
N LYS A 10 -5.36 13.78 -9.91
CA LYS A 10 -4.12 14.40 -9.39
C LYS A 10 -4.14 14.54 -7.87
N VAL A 11 -5.24 15.07 -7.32
CA VAL A 11 -5.41 15.23 -5.88
C VAL A 11 -5.34 13.87 -5.18
N ILE A 12 -5.99 12.85 -5.74
CA ILE A 12 -5.93 11.48 -5.21
C ILE A 12 -4.48 10.96 -5.17
N TYR A 13 -3.69 11.13 -6.24
CA TYR A 13 -2.29 10.68 -6.24
C TYR A 13 -1.42 11.41 -5.21
N TRP A 14 -1.65 12.71 -5.00
CA TRP A 14 -0.94 13.47 -3.97
C TRP A 14 -1.33 13.06 -2.55
N ILE A 15 -2.62 12.80 -2.31
CA ILE A 15 -3.10 12.25 -1.03
C ILE A 15 -2.43 10.90 -0.75
N ILE A 16 -2.40 10.00 -1.74
CA ILE A 16 -1.74 8.70 -1.63
C ILE A 16 -0.25 8.89 -1.30
N ALA A 17 0.47 9.73 -2.05
CA ALA A 17 1.88 9.99 -1.80
C ALA A 17 2.14 10.52 -0.38
N GLY A 18 1.31 11.45 0.11
CA GLY A 18 1.39 11.98 1.47
C GLY A 18 1.15 10.90 2.53
N LEU A 19 0.17 10.01 2.32
CA LEU A 19 -0.11 8.90 3.23
C LEU A 19 1.05 7.90 3.31
N PHE A 20 1.65 7.55 2.16
CA PHE A 20 2.82 6.67 2.13
C PHE A 20 4.04 7.29 2.80
N LEU A 21 4.23 8.61 2.65
CA LEU A 21 5.30 9.33 3.33
C LEU A 21 5.06 9.42 4.84
N ALA A 22 3.82 9.68 5.27
CA ALA A 22 3.44 9.69 6.68
C ALA A 22 3.62 8.31 7.34
N LEU A 23 3.28 7.23 6.62
CA LEU A 23 3.60 5.85 7.03
C LEU A 23 5.10 5.66 7.22
N GLY A 24 5.91 6.10 6.26
CA GLY A 24 7.37 6.01 6.35
C GLY A 24 7.91 6.72 7.59
N ILE A 25 7.42 7.93 7.88
CA ILE A 25 7.78 8.69 9.08
C ILE A 25 7.32 7.95 10.35
N ALA A 26 6.11 7.39 10.38
CA ALA A 26 5.59 6.61 11.51
C ALA A 26 6.36 5.31 11.80
N PHE A 27 7.08 4.79 10.82
CA PHE A 27 8.00 3.67 11.00
C PHE A 27 9.38 4.09 11.53
N ILE A 28 9.80 5.35 11.31
CA ILE A 28 11.08 5.88 11.78
C ILE A 28 10.97 6.44 13.20
N PHE A 29 9.87 7.14 13.50
CA PHE A 29 9.66 7.80 14.79
C PHE A 29 8.81 6.93 15.71
N ASP A 30 9.36 6.58 16.88
CA ASP A 30 8.58 6.02 17.98
C ASP A 30 7.69 7.12 18.58
N PHE A 31 6.49 7.22 18.05
CA PHE A 31 5.42 7.95 18.72
C PHE A 31 5.09 7.24 20.04
N ALA A 32 4.82 8.00 21.10
CA ALA A 32 4.47 7.46 22.41
C ALA A 32 3.41 6.36 22.26
N ASP A 33 3.74 5.16 22.75
CA ASP A 33 2.94 3.94 22.55
C ASP A 33 1.61 3.94 23.28
N ASP A 34 1.36 4.93 24.14
CA ASP A 34 0.18 5.03 25.00
C ASP A 34 -0.32 6.46 25.14
N VAL A 35 -1.40 6.77 24.44
CA VAL A 35 -2.17 7.99 24.65
C VAL A 35 -3.59 7.54 25.02
N PHE A 36 -4.00 7.80 26.27
CA PHE A 36 -5.27 7.31 26.85
C PHE A 36 -5.42 5.77 26.88
N GLY A 37 -4.31 5.03 27.00
CA GLY A 37 -4.33 3.55 27.01
C GLY A 37 -4.53 2.91 25.63
N LEU A 38 -4.57 3.73 24.57
CA LEU A 38 -4.61 3.30 23.19
C LEU A 38 -3.21 3.34 22.58
N ASN A 39 -2.87 2.30 21.83
CA ASN A 39 -1.68 2.32 20.99
C ASN A 39 -2.03 2.97 19.63
N LEU A 40 -1.91 4.29 19.60
CA LEU A 40 -2.22 5.11 18.41
C LEU A 40 -1.38 4.70 17.20
N LYS A 41 -0.12 4.29 17.40
CA LYS A 41 0.77 3.84 16.33
C LYS A 41 0.14 2.66 15.57
N LYS A 42 -0.38 1.65 16.27
CA LYS A 42 -1.08 0.53 15.66
C LYS A 42 -2.38 0.98 14.98
N ILE A 43 -3.23 1.75 15.66
CA ILE A 43 -4.52 2.21 15.09
C ILE A 43 -4.29 2.98 13.78
N VAL A 44 -3.35 3.94 13.79
CA VAL A 44 -2.99 4.73 12.61
C VAL A 44 -2.43 3.84 11.50
N THR A 45 -1.54 2.90 11.83
CA THR A 45 -1.00 1.95 10.84
C THR A 45 -2.10 1.15 10.16
N GLY A 46 -3.04 0.59 10.95
CA GLY A 46 -4.19 -0.13 10.41
C GLY A 46 -5.10 0.76 9.55
N GLY A 47 -5.38 1.99 10.01
CA GLY A 47 -6.18 2.95 9.26
C GLY A 47 -5.55 3.33 7.91
N ILE A 48 -4.23 3.53 7.86
CA ILE A 48 -3.54 3.83 6.60
C ILE A 48 -3.51 2.60 5.69
N LEU A 49 -3.29 1.39 6.20
CA LEU A 49 -3.34 0.16 5.39
C LEU A 49 -4.71 -0.04 4.72
N ILE A 50 -5.81 0.16 5.45
CA ILE A 50 -7.16 0.13 4.87
C ILE A 50 -7.30 1.21 3.80
N THR A 51 -6.91 2.44 4.11
CA THR A 51 -7.05 3.58 3.20
C THR A 51 -6.28 3.34 1.90
N VAL A 52 -5.01 2.93 2.02
CA VAL A 52 -4.14 2.61 0.88
C VAL A 52 -4.72 1.45 0.07
N GLY A 53 -5.10 0.34 0.73
CA GLY A 53 -5.70 -0.81 0.05
C GLY A 53 -6.99 -0.47 -0.70
N CYS A 54 -7.88 0.32 -0.09
CA CYS A 54 -9.06 0.83 -0.76
C CYS A 54 -8.70 1.71 -1.97
N LEU A 55 -7.75 2.63 -1.81
CA LEU A 55 -7.34 3.55 -2.88
C LEU A 55 -6.59 2.86 -4.02
N THR A 56 -5.92 1.75 -3.78
CA THR A 56 -5.25 0.96 -4.83
C THR A 56 -6.22 0.00 -5.51
N ILE A 57 -7.06 -0.71 -4.75
CA ILE A 57 -7.89 -1.81 -5.26
C ILE A 57 -9.22 -1.34 -5.87
N ILE A 58 -9.93 -0.40 -5.21
CA ILE A 58 -11.27 0.04 -5.66
C ILE A 58 -11.25 0.62 -7.09
N PRO A 59 -10.28 1.46 -7.50
CA PRO A 59 -10.23 1.96 -8.87
C PRO A 59 -10.09 0.84 -9.91
N ILE A 60 -9.39 -0.25 -9.55
CA ILE A 60 -9.20 -1.40 -10.44
C ILE A 60 -10.53 -2.13 -10.61
N LEU A 61 -11.24 -2.41 -9.53
CA LEU A 61 -12.57 -3.02 -9.54
C LEU A 61 -13.58 -2.19 -10.37
N LYS A 62 -13.54 -0.86 -10.24
CA LYS A 62 -14.42 0.03 -11.03
C LYS A 62 -14.11 0.03 -12.53
N SER A 63 -12.87 -0.28 -12.92
CA SER A 63 -12.44 -0.20 -14.32
C SER A 63 -13.00 -1.33 -15.19
N LYS A 64 -13.54 -2.40 -14.58
CA LYS A 64 -14.01 -3.63 -15.24
C LYS A 64 -13.06 -4.23 -16.27
N LYS A 65 -11.76 -3.95 -16.12
CA LYS A 65 -10.75 -4.26 -17.13
C LYS A 65 -10.23 -5.70 -17.02
N TYR A 66 -10.46 -6.36 -15.89
CA TYR A 66 -9.86 -7.65 -15.56
C TYR A 66 -10.96 -8.69 -15.39
N ASN A 67 -10.85 -9.84 -16.07
CA ASN A 67 -11.83 -10.93 -15.96
C ASN A 67 -11.89 -11.61 -14.57
N TYR A 68 -10.96 -11.25 -13.67
CA TYR A 68 -10.80 -11.87 -12.36
C TYR A 68 -10.90 -10.82 -11.24
N GLU A 69 -11.91 -9.95 -11.29
CA GLU A 69 -12.18 -8.93 -10.26
C GLU A 69 -12.30 -9.53 -8.84
N TRP A 70 -12.74 -10.78 -8.73
CA TRP A 70 -12.87 -11.49 -7.47
C TRP A 70 -11.54 -11.61 -6.71
N LEU A 71 -10.39 -11.70 -7.41
CA LEU A 71 -9.08 -11.73 -6.78
C LEU A 71 -8.77 -10.42 -6.03
N PHE A 72 -9.13 -9.30 -6.63
CA PHE A 72 -9.00 -7.98 -6.00
C PHE A 72 -9.97 -7.79 -4.83
N ILE A 73 -11.18 -8.36 -4.92
CA ILE A 73 -12.12 -8.35 -3.79
C ILE A 73 -11.55 -9.15 -2.61
N ILE A 74 -11.02 -10.35 -2.88
CA ILE A 74 -10.36 -11.17 -1.85
C ILE A 74 -9.18 -10.42 -1.25
N GLU A 75 -8.33 -9.82 -2.08
CA GLU A 75 -7.22 -8.99 -1.61
C GLU A 75 -7.70 -7.85 -0.70
N LEU A 76 -8.76 -7.13 -1.07
CA LEU A 76 -9.31 -6.05 -0.26
C LEU A 76 -9.83 -6.56 1.09
N ILE A 77 -10.51 -7.72 1.11
CA ILE A 77 -10.98 -8.37 2.34
C ILE A 77 -9.78 -8.74 3.22
N ILE A 78 -8.74 -9.33 2.64
CA ILE A 78 -7.51 -9.69 3.37
C ILE A 78 -6.86 -8.44 3.95
N VAL A 79 -6.73 -7.35 3.18
CA VAL A 79 -6.15 -6.08 3.67
C VAL A 79 -6.98 -5.52 4.82
N ILE A 80 -8.30 -5.49 4.71
CA ILE A 80 -9.19 -5.01 5.78
C ILE A 80 -9.09 -5.89 7.03
N ALA A 81 -9.11 -7.21 6.86
CA ALA A 81 -8.99 -8.16 7.96
C ALA A 81 -7.63 -8.06 8.65
N ALA A 82 -6.53 -8.04 7.88
CA ALA A 82 -5.17 -7.85 8.38
C ALA A 82 -5.01 -6.53 9.14
N SER A 83 -5.55 -5.44 8.58
CA SER A 83 -5.49 -4.12 9.21
C SER A 83 -6.30 -4.06 10.51
N THR A 84 -7.48 -4.68 10.52
CA THR A 84 -8.38 -4.65 11.67
C THR A 84 -7.85 -5.54 12.79
N ILE A 85 -7.55 -6.80 12.47
CA ILE A 85 -7.16 -7.83 13.43
C ILE A 85 -5.70 -7.64 13.87
N GLY A 86 -4.80 -7.30 12.95
CA GLY A 86 -3.37 -7.14 13.24
C GLY A 86 -3.00 -5.81 13.89
N PHE A 87 -3.82 -4.76 13.73
CA PHE A 87 -3.46 -3.41 14.16
C PHE A 87 -4.54 -2.66 14.92
N ILE A 88 -5.74 -2.48 14.36
CA ILE A 88 -6.76 -1.63 14.99
C ILE A 88 -7.22 -2.23 16.32
N ILE A 89 -7.58 -3.52 16.34
CA ILE A 89 -8.05 -4.17 17.56
C ILE A 89 -6.93 -4.23 18.63
N PRO A 90 -5.69 -4.70 18.32
CA PRO A 90 -4.59 -4.66 19.29
C PRO A 90 -4.17 -3.24 19.71
N GLY A 91 -4.56 -2.22 18.95
CA GLY A 91 -4.37 -0.82 19.30
C GLY A 91 -5.39 -0.28 20.30
N ILE A 92 -6.60 -0.86 20.34
CA ILE A 92 -7.67 -0.50 21.27
C ILE A 92 -7.62 -1.36 22.53
N ASN A 93 -7.29 -2.65 22.39
CA ASN A 93 -7.23 -3.60 23.48
C ASN A 93 -5.86 -4.29 23.49
N LYS A 94 -5.03 -3.97 24.50
CA LYS A 94 -3.68 -4.52 24.66
C LYS A 94 -3.65 -6.02 24.95
N ASP A 95 -4.72 -6.56 25.53
CA ASP A 95 -4.84 -7.98 25.82
C ASP A 95 -5.23 -8.79 24.57
N PHE A 96 -5.69 -8.10 23.52
CA PHE A 96 -6.06 -8.73 22.27
C PHE A 96 -4.82 -8.96 21.40
N GLY A 97 -4.35 -10.21 21.38
CA GLY A 97 -3.51 -10.71 20.29
C GLY A 97 -2.03 -10.33 20.36
N SER A 98 -1.39 -10.47 21.53
CA SER A 98 0.07 -10.38 21.68
C SER A 98 0.87 -11.30 20.73
N ASN A 99 0.22 -12.31 20.12
CA ASN A 99 0.82 -13.29 19.22
C ASN A 99 0.37 -13.21 17.74
N LEU A 100 -0.35 -12.18 17.30
CA LEU A 100 -0.83 -12.10 15.90
C LEU A 100 0.25 -11.68 14.88
N GLY A 101 1.51 -11.58 15.28
CA GLY A 101 2.64 -11.22 14.41
C GLY A 101 2.97 -9.73 14.43
N THR A 102 4.15 -9.38 13.92
CA THR A 102 4.65 -8.00 13.92
C THR A 102 4.00 -7.15 12.82
N PRO A 103 3.94 -5.82 12.97
CA PRO A 103 3.58 -4.89 11.89
C PRO A 103 4.25 -5.19 10.55
N SER A 104 5.55 -5.49 10.60
CA SER A 104 6.36 -5.81 9.43
C SER A 104 5.86 -7.06 8.71
N LEU A 105 5.51 -8.12 9.45
CA LEU A 105 4.96 -9.36 8.88
C LEU A 105 3.67 -9.10 8.10
N TRP A 106 2.75 -8.31 8.66
CA TRP A 106 1.49 -7.98 8.00
C TRP A 106 1.69 -7.12 6.75
N ILE A 107 2.61 -6.14 6.80
CA ILE A 107 2.98 -5.34 5.63
C ILE A 107 3.61 -6.23 4.55
N GLY A 108 4.53 -7.12 4.93
CA GLY A 108 5.16 -8.07 4.02
C GLY A 108 4.13 -8.95 3.32
N LEU A 109 3.14 -9.47 4.06
CA LEU A 109 2.04 -10.24 3.51
C LEU A 109 1.21 -9.44 2.51
N VAL A 110 0.81 -8.21 2.86
CA VAL A 110 0.02 -7.35 1.97
C VAL A 110 0.80 -7.03 0.69
N VAL A 111 2.08 -6.69 0.79
CA VAL A 111 2.94 -6.39 -0.37
C VAL A 111 3.11 -7.62 -1.25
N ALA A 112 3.42 -8.78 -0.66
CA ALA A 112 3.57 -10.03 -1.39
C ALA A 112 2.27 -10.42 -2.10
N PHE A 113 1.13 -10.33 -1.40
CA PHE A 113 -0.16 -10.71 -1.95
C PHE A 113 -0.59 -9.75 -3.08
N HIS A 114 -0.47 -8.44 -2.90
CA HIS A 114 -0.74 -7.45 -3.94
C HIS A 114 0.11 -7.68 -5.20
N ALA A 115 1.41 -7.94 -5.01
CA ALA A 115 2.33 -8.24 -6.10
C ALA A 115 1.99 -9.55 -6.82
N ALA A 116 1.66 -10.61 -6.08
CA ALA A 116 1.23 -11.89 -6.64
C ALA A 116 -0.06 -11.74 -7.46
N THR A 117 -1.06 -11.04 -6.93
CA THR A 117 -2.32 -10.73 -7.65
C THR A 117 -2.01 -10.03 -8.97
N TYR A 118 -1.17 -9.00 -8.95
CA TYR A 118 -0.81 -8.26 -10.17
C TYR A 118 0.00 -9.09 -11.18
N LEU A 119 0.91 -9.95 -10.74
CA LEU A 119 1.67 -10.83 -11.63
C LEU A 119 0.77 -11.87 -12.29
N ILE A 120 -0.12 -12.51 -11.53
CA ILE A 120 -1.09 -13.48 -12.04
C ILE A 120 -1.98 -12.79 -13.08
N LEU A 121 -2.63 -11.69 -12.72
CA LEU A 121 -3.53 -10.97 -13.62
C LEU A 121 -2.82 -10.38 -14.83
N GLY A 122 -1.59 -9.90 -14.63
CA GLY A 122 -0.77 -9.34 -15.68
C GLY A 122 -0.35 -10.36 -16.74
N ASN A 123 -0.27 -11.64 -16.36
CA ASN A 123 -0.01 -12.76 -17.26
C ASN A 123 -1.28 -13.27 -17.95
N PHE A 124 -2.44 -13.22 -17.27
CA PHE A 124 -3.70 -13.73 -17.80
C PHE A 124 -4.55 -12.72 -18.61
N ASN A 125 -4.42 -11.40 -18.39
CA ASN A 125 -5.26 -10.39 -19.06
C ASN A 125 -4.52 -9.55 -20.12
N GLU A 126 -3.27 -9.90 -20.44
CA GLU A 126 -2.37 -9.26 -21.42
C GLU A 126 -2.10 -7.74 -21.26
N LYS A 127 -0.88 -7.34 -21.66
CA LYS A 127 -0.29 -5.98 -21.63
C LYS A 127 0.20 -5.46 -20.27
N THR A 128 0.89 -6.30 -19.51
CA THR A 128 1.81 -5.79 -18.48
C THR A 128 3.16 -5.51 -19.14
N SER A 129 3.63 -4.27 -19.15
CA SER A 129 4.96 -3.96 -19.67
C SER A 129 6.01 -4.75 -18.89
N SER A 130 7.09 -5.19 -19.53
CA SER A 130 8.18 -5.96 -18.89
C SER A 130 8.74 -5.24 -17.64
N LEU A 131 8.78 -3.91 -17.66
CA LEU A 131 9.18 -3.10 -16.49
C LEU A 131 8.23 -3.27 -15.30
N LEU A 132 6.90 -3.18 -15.52
CA LEU A 132 5.89 -3.39 -14.49
C LEU A 132 5.93 -4.82 -13.96
N PHE A 133 6.07 -5.81 -14.85
CA PHE A 133 6.22 -7.21 -14.45
C PHE A 133 7.43 -7.39 -13.53
N PHE A 134 8.60 -6.85 -13.92
CA PHE A 134 9.80 -6.91 -13.11
C PHE A 134 9.65 -6.19 -11.76
N LEU A 135 9.02 -5.01 -11.74
CA LEU A 135 8.73 -4.28 -10.51
C LEU A 135 7.85 -5.09 -9.55
N TYR A 136 6.79 -5.74 -10.06
CA TYR A 136 5.95 -6.59 -9.21
C TYR A 136 6.69 -7.86 -8.76
N LEU A 137 7.62 -8.39 -9.55
CA LEU A 137 8.47 -9.50 -9.14
C LEU A 137 9.43 -9.10 -8.01
N VAL A 138 10.02 -7.91 -8.08
CA VAL A 138 10.81 -7.33 -6.99
C VAL A 138 9.95 -7.09 -5.74
N LEU A 139 8.74 -6.54 -5.90
CA LEU A 139 7.81 -6.34 -4.78
C LEU A 139 7.40 -7.67 -4.13
N LEU A 140 7.15 -8.71 -4.92
CA LEU A 140 6.84 -10.05 -4.41
C LEU A 140 8.02 -10.62 -3.60
N PHE A 141 9.24 -10.50 -4.13
CA PHE A 141 10.45 -10.91 -3.42
C PHE A 141 10.65 -10.13 -2.12
N LEU A 142 10.48 -8.80 -2.14
CA LEU A 142 10.58 -7.96 -0.95
C LEU A 142 9.51 -8.29 0.09
N GLY A 143 8.26 -8.49 -0.33
CA GLY A 143 7.18 -8.91 0.55
C GLY A 143 7.47 -10.27 1.18
N GLY A 144 7.88 -11.25 0.38
CA GLY A 144 8.28 -12.58 0.86
C GLY A 144 9.49 -12.56 1.79
N ALA A 145 10.48 -11.70 1.51
CA ALA A 145 11.63 -11.49 2.37
C ALA A 145 11.26 -10.90 3.75
N ILE A 146 10.32 -9.94 3.77
CA ILE A 146 9.80 -9.37 5.01
C ILE A 146 9.03 -10.43 5.82
N VAL A 147 8.22 -11.26 5.16
CA VAL A 147 7.46 -12.35 5.81
C VAL A 147 8.39 -13.45 6.34
N GLY A 148 9.38 -13.85 5.55
CA GLY A 148 10.27 -14.96 5.85
C GLY A 148 11.32 -14.68 6.92
N GLY A 149 11.43 -13.45 7.43
CA GLY A 149 12.40 -13.05 8.46
C GLY A 149 13.89 -13.17 8.07
N ASN A 150 14.19 -13.73 6.90
CA ASN A 150 15.54 -14.11 6.47
C ASN A 150 16.44 -12.94 6.07
N LEU A 151 15.89 -11.72 6.00
CA LEU A 151 16.65 -10.49 5.74
C LEU A 151 16.56 -9.53 6.95
N LEU A 152 17.09 -9.99 8.08
CA LEU A 152 17.73 -9.19 9.15
C LEU A 152 16.84 -8.14 9.86
N ASP A 153 16.48 -8.43 11.11
CA ASP A 153 15.76 -7.57 12.07
C ASP A 153 16.17 -6.09 12.09
N LYS A 154 17.41 -5.76 11.71
CA LYS A 154 17.93 -4.38 11.69
C LYS A 154 17.69 -3.62 10.38
N TYR A 155 17.53 -4.31 9.25
CA TYR A 155 17.42 -3.69 7.92
C TYR A 155 16.00 -3.69 7.35
N ILE A 156 15.07 -4.46 7.93
CA ILE A 156 13.66 -4.52 7.52
C ILE A 156 13.01 -3.13 7.57
N ASN A 157 13.20 -2.38 8.66
CA ASN A 157 12.66 -1.02 8.76
C ASN A 157 13.22 -0.09 7.68
N ILE A 158 14.51 -0.20 7.37
CA ILE A 158 15.16 0.62 6.33
C ILE A 158 14.61 0.27 4.95
N ILE A 159 14.44 -1.02 4.64
CA ILE A 159 13.92 -1.51 3.36
C ILE A 159 12.45 -1.13 3.20
N ILE A 160 11.63 -1.28 4.25
CA ILE A 160 10.21 -0.86 4.25
C ILE A 160 10.13 0.64 4.02
N VAL A 161 10.88 1.45 4.79
CA VAL A 161 10.91 2.91 4.64
C VAL A 161 11.38 3.31 3.24
N ALA A 162 12.45 2.71 2.72
CA ALA A 162 12.95 2.99 1.38
C ALA A 162 11.90 2.62 0.30
N GLY A 163 11.23 1.48 0.45
CA GLY A 163 10.13 1.07 -0.43
C GLY A 163 8.96 2.05 -0.41
N LEU A 164 8.52 2.47 0.79
CA LEU A 164 7.46 3.47 0.96
C LEU A 164 7.84 4.82 0.32
N ILE A 165 9.10 5.26 0.48
CA ILE A 165 9.62 6.48 -0.16
C ILE A 165 9.60 6.35 -1.68
N LEU A 166 10.06 5.22 -2.24
CA LEU A 166 10.05 5.00 -3.69
C LEU A 166 8.62 5.01 -4.26
N ILE A 167 7.66 4.40 -3.55
CA ILE A 167 6.24 4.42 -3.92
C ILE A 167 5.68 5.85 -3.84
N ALA A 168 5.99 6.59 -2.78
CA ALA A 168 5.58 7.99 -2.62
C ALA A 168 6.14 8.87 -3.76
N ILE A 169 7.42 8.72 -4.10
CA ILE A 169 8.06 9.41 -5.23
C ILE A 169 7.36 9.05 -6.54
N TYR A 170 7.07 7.77 -6.79
CA TYR A 170 6.38 7.35 -8.00
C TYR A 170 5.00 8.01 -8.15
N PHE A 171 4.17 8.01 -7.09
CA PHE A 171 2.86 8.66 -7.12
C PHE A 171 2.96 10.19 -7.24
N PHE A 172 3.93 10.80 -6.58
CA PHE A 172 4.23 12.23 -6.71
C PHE A 172 4.58 12.60 -8.16
N LEU A 173 5.48 11.85 -8.79
CA LEU A 173 5.87 12.03 -10.20
C LEU A 173 4.69 11.80 -11.15
N LYS A 174 3.87 10.76 -10.92
CA LYS A 174 2.61 10.55 -11.66
C LYS A 174 1.68 11.76 -11.58
N GLY A 175 1.52 12.35 -10.39
CA GLY A 175 0.77 13.58 -10.19
C GLY A 175 1.31 14.77 -11.01
N LEU A 176 2.64 14.92 -11.10
CA LEU A 176 3.28 15.95 -11.92
C LEU A 176 3.10 15.71 -13.42
N LEU A 177 3.18 14.47 -13.90
CA LEU A 177 3.01 14.12 -15.31
C LEU A 177 1.58 14.36 -15.81
N VAL A 178 0.57 14.17 -14.93
CA VAL A 178 -0.82 14.58 -15.23
C VAL A 178 -0.89 16.09 -15.46
N ASN A 179 -0.07 16.88 -14.76
CA ASN A 179 0.00 18.34 -14.91
C ASN A 179 0.54 18.76 -16.29
N LYS A 180 1.61 18.12 -16.79
CA LYS A 180 2.18 18.42 -18.12
C LYS A 180 1.22 18.14 -19.28
N LYS A 181 0.43 17.06 -19.21
CA LYS A 181 -0.58 16.72 -20.24
C LYS A 181 -1.76 17.69 -20.31
N ILE A 182 -2.00 18.47 -19.27
CA ILE A 182 -3.06 19.49 -19.25
C ILE A 182 -2.55 20.75 -19.95
N VAL A 183 -1.33 21.20 -19.61
CA VAL A 183 -0.72 22.40 -20.19
C VAL A 183 -0.55 22.27 -21.72
N SER A 184 -0.06 21.12 -22.21
CA SER A 184 0.15 20.90 -23.65
C SER A 184 -1.14 20.74 -24.48
N LYS A 185 -2.33 20.77 -23.86
CA LYS A 185 -3.62 20.69 -24.56
C LYS A 185 -4.41 22.00 -24.52
N THR A 186 -3.92 22.97 -23.74
CA THR A 186 -4.48 24.31 -23.61
C THR A 186 -3.68 25.36 -24.37
N GLU A 187 -2.49 24.99 -24.88
CA GLU A 187 -1.75 25.68 -25.94
C GLU A 187 -2.15 25.11 -27.31
#